data_AF-A0A9D2GKN0-F1
#
_entry.id   AF-A0A9D2GKN0-F1
#
_cell.length_a   1.000
_cell.length_b   1.000
_cell.length_c   1.000
_cell.angle_alpha   90.00
_cell.angle_beta   90.00
_cell.angle_gamma   90.00
#
_symmetry.space_group_name_H-M   'P 1'
#
loop_
_entity.id
_entity.type
_entity.pdbx_description
1 polymer ?
#
loop_
_entity_poly.entity_id
_entity_poly.type
_entity_poly.pdbx_seq_one_letter_code
_entity_poly.pdbx_strand_id
1 'polypeptide(L)'
;MKRDEWFQALDRALADFSAEEREKTRLFYEEMYSDLTEDGCTEEEAVARLGAPEEIARDLRAESPADAAFAGQSAGRKALIIILLVLGFPIWGSLALTAACLLLVAYILIWVPVLVLAAVALGCLAGAIVMAVASPFLMAHNPAMGLVQLGMALAGLGVGLFSFVGFLYSCRAMARLTVWLTRKTAKLLRKNRRDAK
;
A
#
# COMPACT_ATOMS: atom_id res chain seq x y z
N MET A 1 32.38 -10.22 -40.94
CA MET A 1 31.92 -11.35 -40.10
C MET A 1 30.59 -11.78 -40.68
N LYS A 2 30.34 -13.09 -40.84
CA LYS A 2 29.08 -13.56 -41.43
C LYS A 2 27.94 -13.47 -40.41
N ARG A 3 26.69 -13.47 -40.89
CA ARG A 3 25.49 -13.39 -40.05
C ARG A 3 25.49 -14.44 -38.93
N ASP A 4 25.72 -15.71 -39.29
CA ASP A 4 25.67 -16.81 -38.33
C ASP A 4 26.77 -16.72 -37.27
N GLU A 5 27.94 -16.21 -37.65
CA GLU A 5 29.05 -15.96 -36.71
C GLU A 5 28.70 -14.84 -35.73
N TRP A 6 27.95 -13.83 -36.17
CA TRP A 6 27.48 -12.72 -35.35
C TRP A 6 26.46 -13.14 -34.31
N PHE A 7 25.43 -13.88 -34.70
CA PHE A 7 24.45 -14.39 -33.74
C PHE A 7 25.08 -15.38 -32.75
N GLN A 8 26.02 -16.23 -33.19
CA GLN A 8 26.78 -17.09 -32.28
C GLN A 8 27.68 -16.30 -31.31
N ALA A 9 28.22 -15.16 -31.73
CA ALA A 9 28.98 -14.29 -30.85
C ALA A 9 28.08 -13.55 -29.86
N LEU A 10 26.88 -13.12 -30.29
CA LEU A 10 25.86 -12.53 -29.43
C LEU A 10 25.36 -13.51 -28.37
N ASP A 11 25.03 -14.75 -28.77
CA ASP A 11 24.61 -15.80 -27.83
C ASP A 11 25.68 -16.11 -26.78
N ARG A 12 26.96 -16.10 -27.19
CA ARG A 12 28.10 -16.24 -26.27
C ARG A 12 28.24 -15.04 -25.34
N ALA A 13 28.10 -13.82 -25.84
CA ALA A 13 28.19 -12.60 -25.04
C ALA A 13 27.04 -12.48 -24.00
N LEU A 14 25.88 -13.06 -24.32
CA LEU A 14 24.68 -13.13 -23.49
C LEU A 14 24.53 -14.46 -22.72
N ALA A 15 25.60 -15.23 -22.55
CA ALA A 15 25.55 -16.52 -21.85
C ALA A 15 25.08 -16.41 -20.38
N ASP A 16 25.34 -15.26 -19.73
CA ASP A 16 24.98 -15.02 -18.33
C ASP A 16 23.52 -14.58 -18.11
N PHE A 17 22.80 -14.25 -19.20
CA PHE A 17 21.40 -13.80 -19.15
C PHE A 17 20.43 -14.98 -19.09
N SER A 18 19.18 -14.72 -18.70
CA SER A 18 18.12 -15.73 -18.76
C SER A 18 17.85 -16.15 -20.21
N ALA A 19 17.33 -17.37 -20.40
CA ALA A 19 17.01 -17.88 -21.74
C ALA A 19 16.00 -16.97 -22.48
N GLU A 20 15.03 -16.43 -21.75
CA GLU A 20 14.01 -15.53 -22.27
C GLU A 20 14.59 -14.18 -22.73
N GLU A 21 15.48 -13.57 -21.94
CA GLU A 21 16.16 -12.32 -22.32
C GLU A 21 17.08 -12.51 -23.53
N ARG A 22 17.78 -13.65 -23.59
CA ARG A 22 18.65 -13.98 -24.73
C ARG A 22 17.84 -14.14 -26.01
N GLU A 23 16.74 -14.90 -25.95
CA GLU A 23 15.85 -15.11 -27.10
C GLU A 23 15.21 -13.80 -27.57
N LYS A 24 14.71 -12.98 -26.63
CA LYS A 24 14.15 -11.67 -26.95
C LYS A 24 15.16 -10.74 -27.62
N THR A 25 16.38 -10.70 -27.10
CA THR A 25 17.47 -9.89 -27.69
C THR A 25 17.83 -10.42 -29.09
N ARG A 26 17.93 -11.74 -29.24
CA ARG A 26 18.20 -12.38 -30.52
C ARG A 26 17.13 -12.07 -31.56
N LEU A 27 15.86 -12.18 -31.21
CA LEU A 27 14.72 -11.87 -32.09
C LEU A 27 14.74 -10.40 -32.54
N PHE A 28 15.02 -9.47 -31.63
CA PHE A 28 15.12 -8.05 -31.95
C PHE A 28 16.20 -7.77 -33.01
N TYR A 29 17.39 -8.34 -32.85
CA TYR A 29 18.46 -8.16 -33.83
C TYR A 29 18.23 -8.97 -35.12
N GLU A 30 17.45 -10.05 -35.08
CA GLU A 30 17.05 -10.81 -36.27
C GLU A 30 16.04 -10.03 -37.13
N GLU A 31 15.09 -9.33 -36.51
CA GLU A 31 14.18 -8.38 -37.17
C GLU A 31 14.97 -7.20 -37.76
N MET A 32 15.88 -6.59 -36.98
CA MET A 32 16.73 -5.50 -37.46
C MET A 32 17.64 -5.92 -38.63
N TYR A 33 18.13 -7.16 -38.62
CA TYR A 33 18.91 -7.71 -39.74
C TYR A 33 18.03 -7.91 -40.97
N SER A 34 16.80 -8.41 -40.80
CA SER A 34 15.84 -8.60 -41.90
C SER A 34 15.56 -7.28 -42.62
N ASP A 35 15.26 -6.21 -41.87
CA ASP A 35 15.02 -4.87 -42.42
C ASP A 35 16.21 -4.37 -43.24
N LEU A 36 17.43 -4.55 -42.74
CA LEU A 36 18.65 -4.14 -43.44
C LEU A 36 18.87 -4.92 -44.74
N THR A 37 18.55 -6.22 -44.76
CA THR A 37 18.64 -7.02 -45.99
C THR A 37 17.54 -6.70 -46.99
N GLU A 38 16.33 -6.34 -46.53
CA GLU A 38 15.24 -5.89 -47.40
C GLU A 38 15.55 -4.54 -48.07
N ASP A 39 16.27 -3.65 -47.38
CA ASP A 39 16.80 -2.40 -47.91
C ASP A 39 17.97 -2.59 -48.92
N GLY A 40 18.37 -3.84 -49.20
CA GLY A 40 19.39 -4.18 -50.18
C GLY A 40 20.83 -4.06 -49.68
N CYS A 41 21.06 -3.99 -48.36
CA CYS A 41 22.40 -4.08 -47.82
C CYS A 41 23.02 -5.46 -48.03
N THR A 42 24.32 -5.49 -48.26
CA THR A 42 25.08 -6.75 -48.26
C THR A 42 25.18 -7.30 -46.84
N GLU A 43 25.35 -8.62 -46.69
CA GLU A 43 25.41 -9.30 -45.38
C GLU A 43 26.46 -8.68 -44.45
N GLU A 44 27.59 -8.26 -45.00
CA GLU A 44 28.70 -7.66 -44.25
C GLU A 44 28.38 -6.24 -43.77
N GLU A 45 27.66 -5.45 -44.57
CA GLU A 45 27.19 -4.11 -44.20
C GLU A 45 26.07 -4.17 -43.18
N ALA A 46 25.16 -5.15 -43.31
CA ALA A 46 24.09 -5.36 -42.35
C ALA A 46 24.66 -5.67 -40.97
N VAL A 47 25.59 -6.64 -40.87
CA VAL A 47 26.26 -7.01 -39.61
C VAL A 47 27.08 -5.84 -39.04
N ALA A 48 27.73 -5.04 -39.88
CA ALA A 48 28.45 -3.85 -39.43
C ALA A 48 27.52 -2.78 -38.82
N ARG A 49 26.30 -2.63 -39.33
CA ARG A 49 25.29 -1.70 -38.80
C ARG A 49 24.64 -2.16 -37.50
N LEU A 50 24.58 -3.47 -37.24
CA LEU A 50 24.08 -4.01 -35.96
C LEU A 50 25.00 -3.68 -34.78
N GLY A 51 26.30 -3.47 -35.03
CA GLY A 51 27.32 -3.19 -34.01
C GLY A 51 27.98 -4.45 -33.45
N ALA A 52 28.87 -4.27 -32.46
CA ALA A 52 29.61 -5.36 -31.86
C ALA A 52 28.77 -6.11 -30.80
N PRO A 53 28.66 -7.46 -30.86
CA PRO A 53 27.88 -8.23 -29.89
C PRO A 53 28.29 -8.02 -28.42
N GLU A 54 29.58 -7.76 -28.19
CA GLU A 54 30.12 -7.48 -26.85
C GLU A 54 29.66 -6.14 -26.29
N GLU A 55 29.49 -5.13 -27.14
CA GLU A 55 28.98 -3.81 -26.74
C GLU A 55 27.50 -3.88 -26.40
N ILE A 56 26.73 -4.61 -27.21
CA ILE A 56 25.31 -4.88 -26.95
C ILE A 56 25.13 -5.55 -25.58
N ALA A 57 25.92 -6.60 -25.30
CA ALA A 57 25.85 -7.28 -24.02
C ALA A 57 26.32 -6.40 -22.84
N ARG A 58 27.25 -5.48 -23.06
CA ARG A 58 27.69 -4.51 -22.04
C ARG A 58 26.60 -3.49 -21.73
N ASP A 59 25.96 -2.95 -22.76
CA ASP A 59 24.95 -1.91 -22.62
C ASP A 59 23.69 -2.50 -21.97
N LEU A 60 23.31 -3.73 -22.35
CA LEU A 60 22.20 -4.46 -21.72
C LEU A 60 22.46 -4.75 -20.22
N ARG A 61 23.71 -5.06 -19.83
CA ARG A 61 24.08 -5.19 -18.41
C ARG A 61 24.00 -3.86 -17.67
N ALA A 62 24.36 -2.76 -18.30
CA ALA A 62 24.33 -1.42 -17.68
C ALA A 62 22.88 -0.93 -17.42
N GLU A 63 21.93 -1.40 -18.21
CA GLU A 63 20.49 -1.11 -18.04
C GLU A 63 19.81 -1.93 -16.94
N SER A 64 20.50 -2.95 -16.38
CA SER A 64 19.96 -3.77 -15.30
C SER A 64 19.74 -2.94 -14.02
N PRO A 65 18.48 -2.79 -13.55
CA PRO A 65 18.18 -2.02 -12.34
C PRO A 65 18.79 -2.64 -11.08
N ALA A 66 19.03 -3.97 -11.10
CA ALA A 66 19.70 -4.66 -10.01
C ALA A 66 21.17 -4.25 -9.91
N ASP A 67 21.88 -4.16 -11.03
CA ASP A 67 23.29 -3.76 -11.05
C ASP A 67 23.46 -2.27 -10.76
N ALA A 68 22.52 -1.43 -11.21
CA ALA A 68 22.45 -0.02 -10.84
C ALA A 68 22.30 0.19 -9.32
N ALA A 69 21.49 -0.63 -8.63
CA ALA A 69 21.31 -0.56 -7.18
C ALA A 69 22.60 -0.87 -6.40
N PHE A 70 23.53 -1.61 -7.00
CA PHE A 70 24.81 -1.99 -6.39
C PHE A 70 26.03 -1.39 -7.10
N ALA A 71 25.85 -0.42 -8.00
CA ALA A 71 26.94 0.22 -8.73
C ALA A 71 27.93 0.88 -7.75
N GLY A 72 29.23 0.64 -7.94
CA GLY A 72 30.30 1.17 -7.07
C GLY A 72 30.47 0.45 -5.71
N GLN A 73 29.71 -0.62 -5.43
CA GLN A 73 29.89 -1.43 -4.23
C GLN A 73 30.80 -2.65 -4.48
N SER A 74 31.72 -2.92 -3.56
CA SER A 74 32.58 -4.10 -3.63
C SER A 74 31.76 -5.39 -3.53
N ALA A 75 32.23 -6.47 -4.17
CA ALA A 75 31.54 -7.77 -4.17
C ALA A 75 31.21 -8.28 -2.75
N GLY A 76 32.12 -8.07 -1.79
CA GLY A 76 31.88 -8.41 -0.38
C GLY A 76 30.78 -7.58 0.28
N ARG A 77 30.65 -6.29 -0.09
CA ARG A 77 29.57 -5.43 0.41
C ARG A 77 28.23 -5.80 -0.21
N LYS A 78 28.20 -6.14 -1.51
CA LYS A 78 27.00 -6.67 -2.18
C LYS A 78 26.52 -7.95 -1.50
N ALA A 79 27.44 -8.90 -1.26
CA ALA A 79 27.13 -10.15 -0.57
C ALA A 79 26.63 -9.92 0.87
N LEU A 80 27.26 -9.02 1.63
CA LEU A 80 26.80 -8.65 2.97
C LEU A 80 25.39 -8.05 2.96
N ILE A 81 25.06 -7.18 2.01
CA ILE A 81 23.71 -6.61 1.90
C ILE A 81 22.71 -7.70 1.59
N ILE A 82 22.99 -8.59 0.63
CA ILE A 82 22.09 -9.70 0.27
C ILE A 82 21.91 -10.64 1.47
N ILE A 83 22.98 -11.01 2.16
CA ILE A 83 22.94 -11.85 3.37
C ILE A 83 22.11 -11.19 4.46
N LEU A 84 22.31 -9.89 4.71
CA LEU A 84 21.56 -9.13 5.69
C LEU A 84 20.08 -8.97 5.29
N LEU A 85 19.78 -8.89 3.99
CA LEU A 85 18.42 -8.83 3.48
C LEU A 85 17.70 -10.17 3.64
N VAL A 86 18.39 -11.28 3.37
CA VAL A 86 17.86 -12.64 3.50
C VAL A 86 17.67 -13.02 4.97
N LEU A 87 18.65 -12.74 5.84
CA LEU A 87 18.52 -12.94 7.29
C LEU A 87 17.54 -11.95 7.93
N GLY A 88 17.47 -10.74 7.39
CA GLY A 88 16.50 -9.73 7.80
C GLY A 88 15.09 -10.04 7.32
N PHE A 89 14.90 -10.81 6.26
CA PHE A 89 13.59 -11.11 5.67
C PHE A 89 12.53 -11.61 6.69
N PRO A 90 12.82 -12.57 7.59
CA PRO A 90 11.88 -12.94 8.65
C PRO A 90 11.58 -11.81 9.65
N ILE A 91 12.55 -10.91 9.88
CA ILE A 91 12.40 -9.75 10.77
C ILE A 91 11.57 -8.65 10.10
N TRP A 92 11.80 -8.35 8.82
CA TRP A 92 11.01 -7.39 8.06
C TRP A 92 9.55 -7.83 7.95
N GLY A 93 9.31 -9.12 7.69
CA GLY A 93 7.96 -9.68 7.64
C GLY A 93 7.21 -9.57 8.97
N SER A 94 7.85 -9.95 10.08
CA SER A 94 7.25 -9.84 11.42
C SER A 94 7.06 -8.38 11.88
N LEU A 95 7.96 -7.48 11.51
CA LEU A 95 7.84 -6.06 11.80
C LEU A 95 6.71 -5.40 11.00
N ALA A 96 6.61 -5.72 9.70
CA ALA A 96 5.51 -5.26 8.85
C ALA A 96 4.16 -5.78 9.35
N LEU A 97 4.09 -7.06 9.74
CA LEU A 97 2.89 -7.65 10.32
C LEU A 97 2.50 -6.97 11.63
N THR A 98 3.48 -6.69 12.51
CA THR A 98 3.23 -5.98 13.76
C THR A 98 2.71 -4.56 13.51
N ALA A 99 3.30 -3.83 12.56
CA ALA A 99 2.81 -2.51 12.16
C ALA A 99 1.37 -2.58 11.62
N ALA A 100 1.06 -3.57 10.78
CA ALA A 100 -0.29 -3.80 10.27
C ALA A 100 -1.30 -4.10 11.39
N CYS A 101 -0.94 -4.98 12.33
CA CYS A 101 -1.76 -5.28 13.51
C CYS A 101 -1.99 -4.04 14.38
N LEU A 102 -0.96 -3.23 14.63
CA LEU A 102 -1.09 -1.99 15.41
C LEU A 102 -2.01 -0.98 14.73
N LEU A 103 -1.90 -0.82 13.41
CA LEU A 103 -2.82 0.04 12.64
C LEU A 103 -4.26 -0.46 12.70
N LEU A 104 -4.45 -1.78 12.62
CA LEU A 104 -5.77 -2.39 12.73
C LEU A 104 -6.36 -2.22 14.13
N VAL A 105 -5.57 -2.40 15.19
CA VAL A 105 -6.00 -2.15 16.57
C VAL A 105 -6.34 -0.68 16.77
N ALA A 106 -5.49 0.24 16.31
CA ALA A 106 -5.77 1.67 16.36
C ALA A 106 -7.07 2.01 15.62
N TYR A 107 -7.31 1.42 14.45
CA TYR A 107 -8.54 1.59 13.69
C TYR A 107 -9.76 1.06 14.46
N ILE A 108 -9.69 -0.13 15.05
CA ILE A 108 -10.79 -0.68 15.86
C ILE A 108 -11.06 0.23 17.07
N LEU A 109 -10.03 0.68 17.79
CA LEU A 109 -10.17 1.56 18.95
C LEU A 109 -10.81 2.91 18.60
N ILE A 110 -10.66 3.38 17.37
CA ILE A 110 -11.36 4.56 16.86
C ILE A 110 -12.88 4.29 16.76
N TRP A 111 -13.28 3.09 16.34
CA TRP A 111 -14.70 2.72 16.16
C TRP A 111 -15.39 2.21 17.42
N VAL A 112 -14.65 1.73 18.44
CA VAL A 112 -15.24 1.22 19.68
C VAL A 112 -16.10 2.27 20.41
N PRO A 113 -15.66 3.51 20.65
CA PRO A 113 -16.48 4.54 21.29
C PRO A 113 -17.77 4.84 20.51
N VAL A 114 -17.69 4.83 19.19
CA VAL A 114 -18.84 5.00 18.30
C VAL A 114 -19.85 3.87 18.51
N LEU A 115 -19.39 2.63 18.53
CA LEU A 115 -20.24 1.45 18.74
C LEU A 115 -20.89 1.48 20.13
N VAL A 116 -20.12 1.80 21.18
CA VAL A 116 -20.62 1.87 22.56
C VAL A 116 -21.68 2.96 22.70
N LEU A 117 -21.42 4.15 22.17
CA LEU A 117 -22.40 5.26 22.20
C LEU A 117 -23.67 4.89 21.43
N ALA A 118 -23.56 4.23 20.28
CA ALA A 118 -24.71 3.76 19.52
C ALA A 118 -25.51 2.69 20.28
N ALA A 119 -24.84 1.71 20.89
CA ALA A 119 -25.48 0.66 21.68
C ALA A 119 -26.19 1.22 22.91
N VAL A 120 -25.56 2.17 23.63
CA VAL A 120 -26.17 2.86 24.77
C VAL A 120 -27.38 3.67 24.32
N ALA A 121 -27.28 4.43 23.22
CA ALA A 121 -28.40 5.21 22.70
C ALA A 121 -29.59 4.31 22.34
N LEU A 122 -29.36 3.21 21.61
CA LEU A 122 -30.41 2.26 21.24
C LEU A 122 -31.02 1.55 22.45
N GLY A 123 -30.19 1.11 23.40
CA GLY A 123 -30.66 0.46 24.62
C GLY A 123 -31.52 1.38 25.49
N CYS A 124 -31.08 2.63 25.67
CA CYS A 124 -31.84 3.64 26.42
C CYS A 124 -33.14 4.03 25.71
N LEU A 125 -33.13 4.16 24.37
CA LEU A 125 -34.34 4.46 23.59
C LEU A 125 -35.36 3.31 23.65
N ALA A 126 -34.92 2.08 23.40
CA ALA A 126 -35.79 0.91 23.47
C ALA A 126 -36.35 0.72 24.89
N GLY A 127 -35.50 0.84 25.91
CA GLY A 127 -35.90 0.78 27.31
C GLY A 127 -36.91 1.87 27.67
N ALA A 128 -36.68 3.11 27.23
CA ALA A 128 -37.60 4.21 27.48
C ALA A 128 -38.97 3.99 26.83
N ILE A 129 -39.03 3.47 25.60
CA ILE A 129 -40.30 3.16 24.91
C ILE A 129 -41.06 2.09 25.69
N VAL A 130 -40.41 0.99 26.06
CA VAL A 130 -41.04 -0.09 26.84
C VAL A 130 -41.57 0.43 28.17
N MET A 131 -40.75 1.20 28.90
CA MET A 131 -41.13 1.78 30.19
C MET A 131 -42.29 2.78 30.05
N ALA A 132 -42.31 3.59 29.00
CA ALA A 132 -43.39 4.55 28.74
C ALA A 132 -44.71 3.86 28.40
N VAL A 133 -44.69 2.80 27.59
CA VAL A 133 -45.89 2.02 27.24
C VAL A 133 -46.42 1.21 28.43
N ALA A 134 -45.53 0.69 29.28
CA ALA A 134 -45.92 -0.05 30.47
C ALA A 134 -46.41 0.86 31.63
N SER A 135 -46.04 2.14 31.63
CA SER A 135 -46.35 3.08 32.72
C SER A 135 -47.85 3.26 33.02
N PRO A 136 -48.76 3.41 32.03
CA PRO A 136 -50.20 3.50 32.27
C PRO A 136 -50.80 2.28 32.98
N PHE A 137 -50.29 1.08 32.67
CA PHE A 137 -50.75 -0.17 33.28
C PHE A 137 -50.31 -0.27 34.75
N LEU A 138 -49.11 0.20 35.07
CA LEU A 138 -48.62 0.27 36.45
C LEU A 138 -49.30 1.37 37.26
N MET A 139 -49.65 2.51 36.64
CA MET A 139 -50.41 3.57 37.32
C MET A 139 -51.80 3.10 37.77
N ALA A 140 -52.41 2.16 37.06
CA ALA A 140 -53.70 1.57 37.44
C ALA A 140 -53.64 0.77 38.75
N HIS A 141 -52.48 0.17 39.07
CA HIS A 141 -52.28 -0.55 40.33
C HIS A 141 -51.65 0.31 41.42
N ASN A 142 -50.66 1.14 41.06
CA ASN A 142 -49.94 1.97 42.00
C ASN A 142 -49.41 3.25 41.31
N PRO A 143 -50.09 4.40 41.48
CA PRO A 143 -49.79 5.61 40.70
C PRO A 143 -48.40 6.17 40.97
N ALA A 144 -47.87 6.02 42.19
CA ALA A 144 -46.53 6.46 42.55
C ALA A 144 -45.44 5.72 41.76
N MET A 145 -45.55 4.39 41.64
CA MET A 145 -44.59 3.57 40.90
C MET A 145 -44.65 3.85 39.39
N GLY A 146 -45.86 4.05 38.84
CA GLY A 146 -46.03 4.40 37.44
C GLY A 146 -45.44 5.76 37.07
N LEU A 147 -45.52 6.76 37.98
CA LEU A 147 -44.92 8.08 37.80
C LEU A 147 -43.38 8.03 37.81
N VAL A 148 -42.79 7.26 38.74
CA VAL A 148 -41.33 7.06 38.80
C VAL A 148 -40.82 6.37 37.53
N GLN A 149 -41.55 5.37 37.03
CA GLN A 149 -41.20 4.67 35.79
C GLN A 149 -41.25 5.59 34.56
N LEU A 150 -42.23 6.50 34.49
CA LEU A 150 -42.31 7.49 33.42
C LEU A 150 -41.15 8.49 33.49
N GLY A 151 -40.77 8.91 34.70
CA GLY A 151 -39.56 9.70 34.92
C GLY A 151 -38.28 9.00 34.47
N MET A 152 -38.17 7.68 34.71
CA MET A 152 -37.03 6.87 34.26
C MET A 152 -36.99 6.72 32.73
N ALA A 153 -38.14 6.61 32.08
CA ALA A 153 -38.24 6.62 30.62
C ALA A 153 -37.77 7.96 30.03
N LEU A 154 -38.17 9.08 30.63
CA LEU A 154 -37.74 10.42 30.20
C LEU A 154 -36.23 10.64 30.42
N ALA A 155 -35.69 10.15 31.54
CA ALA A 155 -34.25 10.17 31.80
C ALA A 155 -33.48 9.32 30.78
N GLY A 156 -33.99 8.13 30.43
CA GLY A 156 -33.44 7.28 29.38
C GLY A 156 -33.40 7.96 28.01
N LEU A 157 -34.46 8.68 27.64
CA LEU A 157 -34.48 9.50 26.42
C LEU A 157 -33.41 10.60 26.45
N GLY A 158 -33.24 11.27 27.60
CA GLY A 158 -32.21 12.29 27.80
C GLY A 158 -30.79 11.75 27.61
N VAL A 159 -30.49 10.59 28.18
CA VAL A 159 -29.19 9.90 28.01
C VAL A 159 -29.00 9.49 26.55
N GLY A 160 -30.02 8.94 25.89
CA GLY A 160 -29.94 8.57 24.47
C GLY A 160 -29.62 9.75 23.55
N LEU A 161 -30.28 10.90 23.76
CA LEU A 161 -30.00 12.15 23.04
C LEU A 161 -28.58 12.67 23.31
N PHE A 162 -28.14 12.63 24.57
CA PHE A 162 -26.78 13.04 24.94
C PHE A 162 -25.71 12.16 24.29
N SER A 163 -25.92 10.84 24.27
CA SER A 163 -25.05 9.88 23.59
C SER A 163 -24.99 10.12 22.08
N PHE A 164 -26.11 10.49 21.45
CA PHE A 164 -26.14 10.85 20.03
C PHE A 164 -25.34 12.12 19.73
N VAL A 165 -25.42 13.14 20.59
CA VAL A 165 -24.58 14.34 20.48
C VAL A 165 -23.10 14.00 20.68
N GLY A 166 -22.78 13.14 21.65
CA GLY A 166 -21.43 12.62 21.88
C GLY A 166 -20.85 11.89 20.66
N PHE A 167 -21.69 11.14 19.94
CA PHE A 167 -21.32 10.49 18.69
C PHE A 167 -20.97 11.53 17.60
N LEU A 168 -21.80 12.55 17.40
CA LEU A 168 -21.52 13.62 16.43
C LEU A 168 -20.24 14.41 16.76
N TYR A 169 -19.98 14.66 18.05
CA TYR A 169 -18.76 15.30 18.50
C TYR A 169 -17.52 14.44 18.20
N SER A 170 -17.63 13.13 18.42
CA SER A 170 -16.56 12.17 18.12
C SER A 170 -16.24 12.13 16.62
N CYS A 171 -17.26 12.10 15.75
CA CYS A 171 -17.06 12.21 14.30
C CYS A 171 -16.38 13.52 13.89
N ARG A 172 -16.76 14.65 14.49
CA ARG A 172 -16.12 15.94 14.24
C ARG A 172 -14.67 16.01 14.74
N ALA A 173 -14.37 15.40 15.89
CA ALA A 173 -13.02 15.30 16.41
C ALA A 173 -12.13 14.48 15.46
N MET A 174 -12.65 13.38 14.92
CA MET A 174 -11.96 12.56 13.92
C MET A 174 -11.69 13.33 12.63
N ALA A 175 -12.69 14.02 12.07
CA ALA A 175 -12.51 14.82 10.86
C ALA A 175 -11.43 15.90 11.06
N ARG A 176 -11.40 16.55 12.23
CA ARG A 176 -10.34 17.51 12.58
C ARG A 176 -8.97 16.85 12.70
N LEU A 177 -8.87 15.67 13.31
CA LEU A 177 -7.61 14.94 13.44
C LEU A 177 -7.04 14.55 12.07
N THR A 178 -7.88 14.03 11.17
CA THR A 178 -7.50 13.66 9.80
C THR A 178 -7.04 14.88 9.00
N VAL A 179 -7.77 15.99 9.08
CA VAL A 179 -7.38 17.25 8.41
C VAL A 179 -6.08 17.81 9.01
N TRP A 180 -5.87 17.69 10.31
CA TRP A 180 -4.63 18.14 10.94
C TRP A 180 -3.42 17.30 10.51
N LEU A 181 -3.56 15.97 10.49
CA LEU A 181 -2.52 15.04 10.05
C LEU A 181 -2.14 15.29 8.59
N THR A 182 -3.13 15.39 7.70
CA THR A 182 -2.91 15.65 6.26
C THR A 182 -2.29 17.02 6.00
N ARG A 183 -2.68 18.06 6.74
CA ARG A 183 -2.03 19.38 6.66
C ARG A 183 -0.58 19.33 7.18
N LYS A 184 -0.29 18.54 8.22
CA LYS A 184 1.05 18.41 8.78
C LYS A 184 1.98 17.67 7.82
N THR A 185 1.53 16.57 7.22
CA THR A 185 2.30 15.84 6.20
C THR A 185 2.50 16.69 4.94
N ALA A 186 1.47 17.39 4.46
CA ALA A 186 1.58 18.31 3.33
C ALA A 186 2.58 19.47 3.60
N LYS A 187 2.62 20.00 4.83
CA LYS A 187 3.61 21.01 5.23
C LYS A 187 5.03 20.44 5.26
N LEU A 188 5.23 19.24 5.81
CA LEU A 188 6.54 18.57 5.85
C LEU A 188 7.07 18.27 4.44
N LEU A 189 6.21 17.79 3.54
CA LEU A 189 6.55 17.54 2.14
C LEU A 189 6.93 18.84 1.39
N ARG A 190 6.20 19.93 1.63
CA ARG A 190 6.52 21.24 1.04
C ARG A 190 7.82 21.83 1.58
N LYS A 191 8.14 21.60 2.86
CA LYS A 191 9.40 22.03 3.47
C LYS A 191 10.59 21.29 2.86
N ASN A 192 10.50 19.96 2.78
CA ASN A 192 11.56 19.12 2.21
C ASN A 192 11.87 19.46 0.74
N ARG A 193 10.87 19.90 -0.03
CA ARG A 193 11.03 20.33 -1.44
C ARG A 193 11.66 21.71 -1.60
N ARG A 194 11.64 22.56 -0.57
CA ARG A 194 12.33 23.86 -0.56
C ARG A 194 13.78 23.74 -0.13
N ASP A 195 14.09 22.84 0.80
CA ASP A 195 15.45 22.61 1.28
C ASP A 195 16.33 21.85 0.26
N ALA A 196 15.72 21.24 -0.76
CA ALA A 196 16.39 20.52 -1.85
C ALA A 196 16.66 21.37 -3.11
N LYS A 197 16.35 22.67 -3.10
CA LYS A 197 16.63 23.63 -4.17
C LYS A 197 17.64 24.66 -3.68
#